data_AF-A0AAI8MNB4-F1
#
_entry.id   AF-A0AAI8MNB4-F1
#
_cell.length_a   1.000
_cell.length_b   1.000
_cell.length_c   1.000
_cell.angle_alpha   90.00
_cell.angle_beta   90.00
_cell.angle_gamma   90.00
#
_symmetry.space_group_name_H-M   'P 1'
#
loop_
_entity.id
_entity.type
_entity.pdbx_description
1 polymer ?
#
loop_
_entity_poly.entity_id
_entity_poly.type
_entity_poly.pdbx_seq_one_letter_code
_entity_poly.pdbx_strand_id
1 'polypeptide(L)'
;MCVQDSNNNDAGLISLQDLANAVIIGCTNNIVGIPNPCTKLANIPNSITSSLLEIDNQKIVLAQAISQVITDKGSSLILQGEPKAKDIFEIDEDIAESVNEISDNSNEFNADLGESSEDSSEILTPLPQRYASNDDMAIRDFVKWQEWEKFKKYYLNMHKINTNDRIESKNRIEQEEGRLDRWVKSKDNIFRYEEKDFIDAEIRYYRIKGAIYDLFMNSPYQRINTCTARLSKALYDYGISIKRLKGMESADLAYAGKNTNDDRILIKVKDMVTFLKESEHFGELETYSATNGANFYHTFYDESYDKLVLNKKILNQTRVDEIRQDNEKFHTNLNGKKGIIALEIEAWGDAFGHITLWENNDFVDESEFLPDKREYVFVKTLYFWEFS
;
A
#
# COMPACT_ATOMS: atom_id res chain seq x y z
N MET A 1 22.15 11.08 -5.76
CA MET A 1 21.14 10.03 -5.68
C MET A 1 21.29 9.27 -6.97
N CYS A 2 21.58 7.99 -6.90
CA CYS A 2 21.51 7.09 -8.05
C CYS A 2 20.19 6.33 -7.92
N VAL A 3 19.41 6.29 -9.00
CA VAL A 3 18.25 5.40 -9.12
C VAL A 3 18.70 4.27 -10.04
N GLN A 4 18.50 3.03 -9.62
CA GLN A 4 18.83 1.90 -10.47
C GLN A 4 17.93 1.92 -11.70
N ASP A 5 18.52 1.88 -12.89
CA ASP A 5 17.76 1.71 -14.13
C ASP A 5 17.12 0.31 -14.18
N SER A 6 16.30 0.06 -15.20
CA SER A 6 15.66 -1.25 -15.41
C SER A 6 16.65 -2.41 -15.60
N ASN A 7 17.95 -2.13 -15.66
CA ASN A 7 19.04 -3.11 -15.77
C ASN A 7 19.88 -3.17 -14.49
N ASN A 8 19.39 -2.64 -13.37
CA ASN A 8 20.07 -2.62 -12.07
C ASN A 8 21.37 -1.78 -12.04
N ASN A 9 21.55 -0.84 -12.97
CA ASN A 9 22.71 0.06 -12.97
C ASN A 9 22.39 1.37 -12.25
N ASP A 10 23.29 1.81 -11.38
CA ASP A 10 23.18 3.09 -10.67
C ASP A 10 23.10 4.28 -11.65
N ALA A 11 21.91 4.84 -11.87
CA ALA A 11 21.72 6.02 -12.71
C ALA A 11 21.66 7.28 -11.85
N GLY A 12 22.71 8.12 -11.89
CA GLY A 12 22.72 9.37 -11.12
C GLY A 12 21.56 10.32 -11.49
N LEU A 13 21.14 11.15 -10.55
CA LEU A 13 20.01 12.09 -10.69
C LEU A 13 20.49 13.53 -10.85
N ILE A 14 19.77 14.32 -11.66
CA ILE A 14 20.01 15.76 -11.87
C ILE A 14 18.68 16.50 -11.74
N SER A 15 18.63 17.59 -10.96
CA SER A 15 17.44 18.43 -10.90
C SER A 15 17.24 19.16 -12.24
N LEU A 16 15.98 19.43 -12.61
CA LEU A 16 15.68 20.16 -13.85
C LEU A 16 16.29 21.57 -13.83
N GLN A 17 16.38 22.21 -12.67
CA GLN A 17 16.97 23.55 -12.55
C GLN A 17 18.50 23.51 -12.70
N ASP A 18 19.18 22.53 -12.10
CA ASP A 18 20.63 22.38 -12.27
C ASP A 18 20.98 22.06 -13.72
N LEU A 19 20.18 21.22 -14.38
CA LEU A 19 20.33 20.94 -15.81
C LEU A 19 20.13 22.21 -16.66
N ALA A 20 19.09 23.00 -16.37
CA ALA A 20 18.82 24.24 -17.09
C ALA A 20 19.92 25.30 -16.90
N ASN A 21 20.62 25.28 -15.77
CA ASN A 21 21.70 26.21 -15.44
C ASN A 21 23.11 25.66 -15.71
N ALA A 22 23.23 24.46 -16.28
CA ALA A 22 24.51 23.80 -16.49
C ALA A 22 25.40 24.55 -17.49
N VAL A 23 26.70 24.61 -17.19
CA VAL A 23 27.71 25.17 -18.11
C VAL A 23 27.96 24.17 -19.25
N ILE A 24 27.70 24.59 -20.49
CA ILE A 24 27.94 23.77 -21.68
C ILE A 24 29.39 23.98 -22.16
N ILE A 25 30.15 22.89 -22.28
CA ILE A 25 31.55 22.90 -22.71
C ILE A 25 31.69 21.97 -23.93
N GLY A 26 32.55 22.30 -24.90
CA GLY A 26 33.01 21.35 -25.93
C GLY A 26 32.40 21.47 -27.32
N CYS A 27 31.48 22.40 -27.58
CA CYS A 27 31.05 22.73 -28.95
C CYS A 27 32.09 23.64 -29.62
N THR A 28 33.23 23.09 -30.03
CA THR A 28 34.42 23.94 -30.20
C THR A 28 34.54 24.67 -31.53
N ASN A 29 33.98 24.23 -32.68
CA ASN A 29 34.07 24.99 -33.95
C ASN A 29 33.01 24.59 -34.99
N ASN A 30 32.65 25.52 -35.89
CA ASN A 30 31.95 25.19 -37.14
C ASN A 30 32.94 24.67 -38.22
N ILE A 31 32.44 24.25 -39.40
CA ILE A 31 33.24 23.69 -40.51
C ILE A 31 34.41 24.62 -40.95
N VAL A 32 34.34 25.92 -40.61
CA VAL A 32 35.31 26.95 -41.00
C VAL A 32 36.31 27.27 -39.87
N GLY A 33 36.32 26.51 -38.77
CA GLY A 33 37.25 26.71 -37.65
C GLY A 33 36.97 27.96 -36.82
N ILE A 34 35.77 28.55 -36.95
CA ILE A 34 35.30 29.66 -36.12
C ILE A 34 34.63 29.07 -34.88
N PRO A 35 35.01 29.49 -33.66
CA PRO A 35 34.36 29.03 -32.43
C PRO A 35 32.88 29.37 -32.47
N ASN A 36 32.03 28.34 -32.37
CA ASN A 36 30.58 28.48 -32.30
C ASN A 36 30.05 27.67 -31.11
N PRO A 37 30.39 28.10 -29.88
CA PRO A 37 30.00 27.37 -28.67
C PRO A 37 28.49 27.31 -28.53
N CYS A 38 28.01 26.17 -28.04
CA CYS A 38 26.63 26.01 -27.59
C CYS A 38 26.44 26.90 -26.36
N THR A 39 25.39 27.71 -26.37
CA THR A 39 25.17 28.73 -25.32
C THR A 39 23.98 28.42 -24.43
N LYS A 40 23.06 27.56 -24.87
CA LYS A 40 21.85 27.20 -24.12
C LYS A 40 21.28 25.85 -24.57
N LEU A 41 20.38 25.31 -23.76
CA LEU A 41 19.55 24.17 -24.11
C LEU A 41 18.41 24.62 -25.03
N ALA A 42 18.18 23.89 -26.12
CA ALA A 42 17.09 24.17 -27.05
C ALA A 42 15.82 23.42 -26.68
N ASN A 43 15.95 22.18 -26.20
CA ASN A 43 14.83 21.35 -25.85
C ASN A 43 15.18 20.37 -24.72
N ILE A 44 14.32 20.34 -23.71
CA ILE A 44 14.32 19.32 -22.65
C ILE A 44 12.98 18.57 -22.80
N PRO A 45 12.99 17.36 -23.38
CA PRO A 45 11.75 16.61 -23.56
C PRO A 45 11.07 16.31 -22.21
N ASN A 46 9.76 16.52 -22.09
CA ASN A 46 9.04 16.19 -20.86
C ASN A 46 9.15 14.69 -20.49
N SER A 47 9.47 13.82 -21.45
CA SER A 47 9.68 12.39 -21.25
C SER A 47 10.93 12.05 -20.43
N ILE A 48 11.90 12.97 -20.29
CA ILE A 48 13.11 12.70 -19.48
C ILE A 48 12.98 13.16 -18.03
N THR A 49 11.93 13.92 -17.72
CA THR A 49 11.62 14.31 -16.34
C THR A 49 10.79 13.23 -15.66
N SER A 50 11.18 12.83 -14.47
CA SER A 50 10.41 11.91 -13.64
C SER A 50 9.04 12.51 -13.33
N SER A 51 8.00 11.72 -13.52
CA SER A 51 6.63 12.03 -13.07
C SER A 51 6.38 11.60 -11.63
N LEU A 52 7.33 10.90 -11.00
CA LEU A 52 7.19 10.24 -9.69
C LEU A 52 8.13 10.79 -8.62
N LEU A 53 9.19 11.50 -9.03
CA LEU A 53 10.23 12.03 -8.14
C LEU A 53 10.34 13.55 -8.33
N GLU A 54 10.03 14.27 -7.26
CA GLU A 54 10.34 15.69 -7.10
C GLU A 54 11.17 15.85 -5.82
N ILE A 55 12.28 16.57 -5.90
CA ILE A 55 13.12 16.93 -4.74
C ILE A 55 13.08 18.45 -4.65
N ASP A 56 12.76 18.99 -3.47
CA ASP A 56 12.61 20.44 -3.24
C ASP A 56 11.66 21.12 -4.26
N ASN A 57 10.55 20.46 -4.60
CA ASN A 57 9.58 20.87 -5.63
C ASN A 57 10.17 21.00 -7.05
N GLN A 58 11.29 20.35 -7.32
CA GLN A 58 11.91 20.30 -8.64
C GLN A 58 11.80 18.89 -9.24
N LYS A 59 11.35 18.83 -10.50
CA LYS A 59 11.37 17.59 -11.27
C LYS A 59 12.80 17.09 -11.46
N ILE A 60 12.95 15.78 -11.39
CA ILE A 60 14.25 15.11 -11.52
C ILE A 60 14.43 14.53 -12.92
N VAL A 61 15.63 14.65 -13.47
CA VAL A 61 16.08 14.06 -14.73
C VAL A 61 17.07 12.93 -14.43
N LEU A 62 16.88 11.78 -15.06
CA LEU A 62 17.83 10.67 -14.96
C LEU A 62 19.06 10.95 -15.81
N ALA A 63 20.27 10.76 -15.26
CA ALA A 63 21.53 11.02 -15.95
C ALA A 63 21.65 10.28 -17.30
N GLN A 64 21.16 9.05 -17.35
CA GLN A 64 21.14 8.24 -18.58
C GLN A 64 20.29 8.83 -19.71
N ALA A 65 19.30 9.68 -19.39
CA ALA A 65 18.41 10.29 -20.37
C ALA A 65 18.94 11.63 -20.92
N ILE A 66 20.11 12.10 -20.46
CA ILE A 66 20.67 13.42 -20.83
C ILE A 66 21.05 13.52 -22.30
N SER A 67 21.40 12.41 -22.95
CA SER A 67 21.67 12.37 -24.39
C SER A 67 20.48 12.80 -25.25
N GLN A 68 19.26 12.77 -24.69
CA GLN A 68 18.03 13.23 -25.36
C GLN A 68 17.83 14.76 -25.26
N VAL A 69 18.65 15.46 -24.48
CA VAL A 69 18.65 16.93 -24.38
C VAL A 69 19.50 17.50 -25.51
N ILE A 70 18.93 18.45 -26.24
CA ILE A 70 19.56 19.06 -27.42
C ILE A 70 19.92 20.52 -27.13
N THR A 71 21.12 20.93 -27.54
CA THR A 71 21.58 22.33 -27.45
C THR A 71 21.02 23.21 -28.55
N ASP A 72 21.21 24.53 -28.43
CA ASP A 72 20.86 25.53 -29.46
C ASP A 72 21.54 25.32 -30.82
N LYS A 73 22.53 24.43 -30.91
CA LYS A 73 23.23 24.06 -32.15
C LYS A 73 22.93 22.64 -32.63
N GLY A 74 21.92 21.98 -32.04
CA GLY A 74 21.48 20.65 -32.47
C GLY A 74 22.36 19.51 -32.00
N SER A 75 23.26 19.74 -31.02
CA SER A 75 24.11 18.70 -30.45
C SER A 75 23.46 18.09 -29.21
N SER A 76 23.53 16.77 -29.07
CA SER A 76 23.16 16.08 -27.83
C SER A 76 24.14 16.38 -26.71
N LEU A 77 23.65 16.47 -25.48
CA LEU A 77 24.49 16.59 -24.30
C LEU A 77 25.11 15.25 -23.89
N ILE A 78 26.32 15.33 -23.33
CA ILE A 78 27.00 14.21 -22.68
C ILE A 78 27.50 14.73 -21.33
N LEU A 79 27.30 13.94 -20.28
CA LEU A 79 27.83 14.27 -18.95
C LEU A 79 29.35 14.16 -18.91
N GLN A 80 29.98 15.13 -18.26
CA GLN A 80 31.40 15.10 -17.94
C GLN A 80 31.56 14.70 -16.47
N GLY A 81 31.90 13.43 -16.23
CA GLY A 81 32.04 12.84 -14.90
C GLY A 81 30.74 12.28 -14.31
N GLU A 82 30.85 11.69 -13.13
CA GLU A 82 29.70 11.11 -12.42
C GLU A 82 28.83 12.20 -11.75
N PRO A 83 27.50 12.03 -11.73
CA PRO A 83 26.59 12.99 -11.10
C PRO A 83 26.90 13.13 -9.60
N LYS A 84 27.44 14.29 -9.20
CA LYS A 84 27.70 14.59 -7.79
C LYS A 84 26.40 15.02 -7.11
N ALA A 85 25.77 14.11 -6.37
CA ALA A 85 24.70 14.50 -5.47
C ALA A 85 25.25 14.82 -4.08
N LYS A 86 24.81 15.96 -3.54
CA LYS A 86 25.05 16.33 -2.15
C LYS A 86 24.20 15.44 -1.24
N ASP A 87 24.85 14.89 -0.22
CA ASP A 87 24.37 14.33 1.05
C ASP A 87 22.93 13.78 1.15
N ILE A 88 22.85 12.58 1.75
CA ILE A 88 21.74 11.99 2.54
C ILE A 88 21.28 10.61 1.99
N PHE A 89 21.34 9.63 2.92
CA PHE A 89 21.04 8.19 2.87
C PHE A 89 22.20 7.27 2.48
N GLU A 90 23.12 7.05 3.42
CA GLU A 90 23.78 5.74 3.57
C GLU A 90 22.69 4.71 3.90
N ILE A 91 22.55 3.68 3.06
CA ILE A 91 21.79 2.47 3.40
C ILE A 91 22.75 1.60 4.21
N ASP A 92 22.39 1.24 5.44
CA ASP A 92 23.17 0.31 6.26
C ASP A 92 23.43 -0.99 5.47
N GLU A 93 24.69 -1.44 5.46
CA GLU A 93 25.21 -2.60 4.70
C GLU A 93 24.55 -3.95 5.06
N ASP A 94 23.63 -3.99 6.02
CA ASP A 94 23.02 -5.23 6.54
C ASP A 94 21.94 -5.85 5.62
N ILE A 95 21.60 -5.22 4.49
CA ILE A 95 20.60 -5.78 3.54
C ILE A 95 21.25 -6.65 2.45
N ALA A 96 22.55 -6.48 2.17
CA ALA A 96 23.23 -7.16 1.07
C ALA A 96 23.43 -8.67 1.28
N GLU A 97 23.44 -9.16 2.53
CA GLU A 97 23.59 -10.60 2.80
C GLU A 97 22.30 -11.40 2.53
N SER A 98 21.13 -10.76 2.54
CA SER A 98 19.83 -11.47 2.37
C SER A 98 19.46 -11.80 0.92
N VAL A 99 20.14 -11.19 -0.07
CA VAL A 99 19.80 -11.34 -1.50
C VAL A 99 20.56 -12.51 -2.14
N ASN A 100 21.72 -12.90 -1.61
CA ASN A 100 22.53 -14.00 -2.18
C ASN A 100 22.03 -15.40 -1.80
N GLU A 101 21.17 -15.56 -0.79
CA GLU A 101 20.63 -16.89 -0.43
C GLU A 101 19.44 -17.35 -1.30
N ILE A 102 18.88 -16.47 -2.14
CA ILE A 102 17.72 -16.80 -2.98
C ILE A 102 18.12 -17.30 -4.38
N SER A 103 19.34 -17.01 -4.86
CA SER A 103 19.77 -17.35 -6.23
C SER A 103 20.26 -18.79 -6.44
N ASP A 104 20.49 -19.57 -5.38
CA ASP A 104 21.12 -20.89 -5.49
C ASP A 104 20.13 -22.08 -5.56
N ASN A 105 18.82 -21.85 -5.51
CA ASN A 105 17.82 -22.93 -5.50
C ASN A 105 17.01 -23.12 -6.80
N SER A 106 17.44 -22.55 -7.93
CA SER A 106 16.70 -22.65 -9.20
C SER A 106 17.46 -23.33 -10.35
N ASN A 107 18.31 -24.32 -10.07
CA ASN A 107 18.97 -25.11 -11.11
C ASN A 107 18.95 -26.61 -10.82
N GLU A 108 17.78 -27.24 -10.97
CA GLU A 108 17.69 -28.64 -11.38
C GLU A 108 16.24 -28.94 -11.77
N PHE A 109 15.90 -28.82 -13.06
CA PHE A 109 14.88 -29.61 -13.76
C PHE A 109 14.73 -29.03 -15.16
N ASN A 110 15.43 -29.61 -16.14
CA ASN A 110 14.97 -29.75 -17.53
C ASN A 110 16.05 -30.48 -18.34
N ALA A 111 15.88 -31.79 -18.47
CA ALA A 111 16.43 -32.57 -19.56
C ALA A 111 15.37 -33.62 -19.91
N ASP A 112 14.70 -33.44 -21.05
CA ASP A 112 14.67 -34.45 -22.13
C ASP A 112 13.65 -34.02 -23.20
N LEU A 113 14.01 -34.34 -24.45
CA LEU A 113 13.24 -34.48 -25.70
C LEU A 113 13.77 -33.60 -26.85
N GLY A 114 14.48 -34.27 -27.74
CA GLY A 114 15.12 -33.73 -28.93
C GLY A 114 14.36 -33.94 -30.26
N GLU A 115 15.04 -33.45 -31.30
CA GLU A 115 14.90 -33.70 -32.76
C GLU A 115 13.60 -33.18 -33.43
N SER A 116 13.58 -32.53 -34.60
CA SER A 116 14.46 -32.51 -35.79
C SER A 116 14.10 -31.31 -36.71
N SER A 117 14.73 -31.25 -37.90
CA SER A 117 15.14 -30.12 -38.73
C SER A 117 14.35 -29.84 -40.04
N GLU A 118 14.67 -28.69 -40.69
CA GLU A 118 14.52 -28.30 -42.13
C GLU A 118 13.11 -27.94 -42.66
N ASP A 119 12.84 -27.04 -43.62
CA ASP A 119 13.53 -25.97 -44.38
C ASP A 119 12.46 -25.16 -45.19
N SER A 120 12.78 -23.90 -45.52
CA SER A 120 12.34 -22.95 -46.60
C SER A 120 10.88 -22.81 -47.15
N SER A 121 10.36 -21.57 -47.18
CA SER A 121 10.01 -20.78 -48.40
C SER A 121 9.10 -19.55 -48.14
N GLU A 122 9.40 -18.43 -48.84
CA GLU A 122 8.73 -17.11 -48.81
C GLU A 122 7.36 -17.10 -49.53
N ILE A 123 6.33 -16.47 -48.95
CA ILE A 123 5.25 -15.76 -49.69
C ILE A 123 4.76 -14.53 -48.88
N LEU A 124 4.74 -13.35 -49.52
CA LEU A 124 4.25 -12.06 -49.01
C LEU A 124 2.70 -11.92 -49.01
N THR A 125 2.12 -11.69 -47.82
CA THR A 125 1.01 -10.77 -47.39
C THR A 125 -0.38 -10.80 -48.08
N PRO A 126 -1.51 -10.54 -47.36
CA PRO A 126 -1.84 -9.22 -46.80
C PRO A 126 -2.23 -9.21 -45.29
N LEU A 127 -1.96 -8.04 -44.68
CA LEU A 127 -2.22 -7.61 -43.30
C LEU A 127 -3.54 -8.09 -42.65
N PRO A 128 -3.48 -8.58 -41.39
CA PRO A 128 -4.59 -8.48 -40.45
C PRO A 128 -4.49 -7.21 -39.59
N GLN A 129 -5.66 -6.74 -39.19
CA GLN A 129 -5.94 -5.56 -38.39
C GLN A 129 -5.07 -5.44 -37.12
N ARG A 130 -4.79 -4.19 -36.74
CA ARG A 130 -4.10 -3.79 -35.51
C ARG A 130 -4.64 -4.55 -34.29
N TYR A 131 -3.88 -5.55 -33.86
CA TYR A 131 -3.91 -6.01 -32.47
C TYR A 131 -3.27 -4.90 -31.62
N ALA A 132 -3.98 -4.44 -30.59
CA ALA A 132 -3.34 -3.70 -29.51
C ALA A 132 -2.24 -4.60 -28.93
N SER A 133 -1.00 -4.12 -28.91
CA SER A 133 0.16 -4.95 -28.55
C SER A 133 0.12 -5.32 -27.07
N ASN A 134 0.60 -6.53 -26.76
CA ASN A 134 0.72 -7.07 -25.40
C ASN A 134 1.52 -6.16 -24.44
N ASP A 135 2.31 -5.23 -24.97
CA ASP A 135 3.12 -4.28 -24.20
C ASP A 135 2.27 -3.28 -23.38
N ASP A 136 1.12 -2.83 -23.93
CA ASP A 136 0.23 -1.90 -23.23
C ASP A 136 -0.49 -2.56 -22.04
N MET A 137 -0.75 -3.87 -22.13
CA MET A 137 -1.33 -4.66 -21.04
C MET A 137 -0.32 -4.85 -19.91
N ALA A 138 0.93 -5.18 -20.24
CA ALA A 138 2.01 -5.32 -19.27
C ALA A 138 2.32 -4.01 -18.51
N ILE A 139 2.28 -2.85 -19.20
CA ILE A 139 2.49 -1.54 -18.56
C ILE A 139 1.35 -1.21 -17.59
N ARG A 140 0.09 -1.47 -17.98
CA ARG A 140 -1.06 -1.21 -17.08
C ARG A 140 -0.99 -2.07 -15.83
N ASP A 141 -0.68 -3.35 -15.97
CA ASP A 141 -0.57 -4.27 -14.84
C ASP A 141 0.59 -3.88 -13.91
N PHE A 142 1.72 -3.41 -14.49
CA PHE A 142 2.83 -2.86 -13.72
C PHE A 142 2.45 -1.60 -12.93
N VAL A 143 1.75 -0.64 -13.55
CA VAL A 143 1.29 0.57 -12.86
C VAL A 143 0.33 0.22 -11.72
N LYS A 144 -0.62 -0.69 -11.95
CA LYS A 144 -1.54 -1.18 -10.92
C LYS A 144 -0.82 -1.85 -9.75
N TRP A 145 0.23 -2.62 -10.05
CA TRP A 145 1.09 -3.21 -9.03
C TRP A 145 1.83 -2.13 -8.22
N GLN A 146 2.43 -1.13 -8.86
CA GLN A 146 3.10 -0.03 -8.18
C GLN A 146 2.16 0.76 -7.25
N GLU A 147 0.94 1.06 -7.72
CA GLU A 147 -0.06 1.76 -6.92
C GLU A 147 -0.51 0.92 -5.71
N TRP A 148 -0.65 -0.38 -5.88
CA TRP A 148 -0.92 -1.31 -4.78
C TRP A 148 0.21 -1.35 -3.76
N GLU A 149 1.47 -1.52 -4.19
CA GLU A 149 2.63 -1.54 -3.30
C GLU A 149 2.76 -0.23 -2.52
N LYS A 150 2.50 0.90 -3.19
CA LYS A 150 2.47 2.21 -2.56
C LYS A 150 1.39 2.30 -1.48
N PHE A 151 0.16 1.91 -1.78
CA PHE A 151 -0.94 1.90 -0.80
C PHE A 151 -0.65 0.97 0.38
N LYS A 152 -0.20 -0.26 0.09
CA LYS A 152 0.20 -1.26 1.08
C LYS A 152 1.31 -0.75 1.99
N LYS A 153 2.30 -0.02 1.46
CA LYS A 153 3.36 0.61 2.25
C LYS A 153 2.82 1.62 3.25
N TYR A 154 1.86 2.47 2.87
CA TYR A 154 1.23 3.40 3.81
C TYR A 154 0.49 2.66 4.94
N TYR A 155 -0.22 1.59 4.62
CA TYR A 155 -0.87 0.76 5.63
C TYR A 155 0.13 0.08 6.57
N LEU A 156 1.19 -0.52 6.02
CA LEU A 156 2.23 -1.20 6.80
C LEU A 156 3.02 -0.24 7.69
N ASN A 157 3.26 1.00 7.27
CA ASN A 157 3.89 2.03 8.11
C ASN A 157 3.08 2.33 9.39
N MET A 158 1.76 2.18 9.33
CA MET A 158 0.88 2.32 10.49
C MET A 158 0.75 1.02 11.28
N HIS A 159 0.85 -0.14 10.62
CA HIS A 159 0.71 -1.44 11.27
C HIS A 159 1.97 -1.85 12.05
N LYS A 160 3.16 -1.76 11.43
CA LYS A 160 4.45 -2.21 11.97
C LYS A 160 4.90 -1.32 13.13
N ILE A 161 5.20 -1.94 14.26
CA ILE A 161 5.63 -1.28 15.49
C ILE A 161 6.87 -2.00 16.02
N ASN A 162 7.97 -1.26 16.17
CA ASN A 162 9.22 -1.80 16.68
C ASN A 162 9.35 -1.59 18.20
N THR A 163 10.41 -2.15 18.79
CA THR A 163 10.65 -2.07 20.25
C THR A 163 10.91 -0.64 20.72
N ASN A 164 11.62 0.18 19.93
CA ASN A 164 11.91 1.57 20.29
C ASN A 164 10.62 2.40 20.33
N ASP A 165 9.72 2.21 19.36
CA ASP A 165 8.39 2.86 19.35
C ASP A 165 7.63 2.58 20.66
N ARG A 166 7.68 1.34 21.16
CA ARG A 166 7.03 0.91 22.40
C ARG A 166 7.64 1.55 23.64
N ILE A 167 8.97 1.65 23.69
CA ILE A 167 9.67 2.33 24.79
C ILE A 167 9.28 3.81 24.83
N GLU A 168 9.34 4.49 23.68
CA GLU A 168 8.97 5.90 23.60
C GLU A 168 7.50 6.15 23.94
N SER A 169 6.60 5.27 23.47
CA SER A 169 5.18 5.33 23.78
C SER A 169 4.90 5.18 25.26
N LYS A 170 5.52 4.18 25.90
CA LYS A 170 5.41 3.99 27.35
C LYS A 170 5.86 5.25 28.09
N ASN A 171 6.97 5.87 27.68
CA ASN A 171 7.44 7.13 28.27
C ASN A 171 6.47 8.30 28.06
N ARG A 172 5.79 8.38 26.91
CA ARG A 172 4.75 9.41 26.66
C ARG A 172 3.51 9.20 27.53
N ILE A 173 3.03 7.96 27.65
CA ILE A 173 1.87 7.63 28.48
C ILE A 173 2.17 7.93 29.96
N GLU A 174 3.35 7.53 30.43
CA GLU A 174 3.80 7.66 31.83
C GLU A 174 4.35 9.05 32.19
N GLN A 175 4.16 10.07 31.34
CA GLN A 175 4.32 11.47 31.77
C GLN A 175 3.37 11.81 32.93
N GLU A 176 2.24 11.10 33.02
CA GLU A 176 1.43 11.04 34.22
C GLU A 176 1.69 9.70 34.90
N GLU A 177 2.37 9.72 36.04
CA GLU A 177 2.83 8.51 36.74
C GLU A 177 1.67 7.53 37.00
N GLY A 178 1.87 6.27 36.60
CA GLY A 178 0.93 5.18 36.78
C GLY A 178 -0.28 5.25 35.86
N ARG A 179 -0.27 6.07 34.80
CA ARG A 179 -1.41 6.20 33.89
C ARG A 179 -1.70 4.89 33.16
N LEU A 180 -0.67 4.19 32.67
CA LEU A 180 -0.87 2.92 31.97
C LEU A 180 -1.46 1.86 32.91
N ASP A 181 -0.94 1.77 34.13
CA ASP A 181 -1.45 0.86 35.16
C ASP A 181 -2.92 1.17 35.51
N ARG A 182 -3.27 2.46 35.66
CA ARG A 182 -4.66 2.89 35.85
C ARG A 182 -5.54 2.47 34.68
N TRP A 183 -5.06 2.59 33.44
CA TRP A 183 -5.83 2.17 32.29
C TRP A 183 -6.10 0.67 32.30
N VAL A 184 -5.06 -0.14 32.49
CA VAL A 184 -5.15 -1.60 32.51
C VAL A 184 -6.06 -2.10 33.63
N LYS A 185 -5.96 -1.52 34.84
CA LYS A 185 -6.74 -1.94 36.03
C LYS A 185 -8.12 -1.29 36.14
N SER A 186 -8.47 -0.38 35.24
CA SER A 186 -9.76 0.31 35.30
C SER A 186 -10.93 -0.66 35.11
N LYS A 187 -12.07 -0.33 35.74
CA LYS A 187 -13.35 -1.01 35.49
C LYS A 187 -13.88 -0.76 34.07
N ASP A 188 -13.42 0.31 33.43
CA ASP A 188 -13.78 0.65 32.06
C ASP A 188 -13.02 -0.22 31.03
N ASN A 189 -11.96 -0.91 31.46
CA ASN A 189 -11.25 -1.92 30.65
C ASN A 189 -12.03 -3.25 30.60
N ILE A 190 -13.28 -3.20 30.15
CA ILE A 190 -14.20 -4.35 30.16
C ILE A 190 -13.73 -5.50 29.24
N PHE A 191 -12.88 -5.19 28.26
CA PHE A 191 -12.32 -6.15 27.30
C PHE A 191 -10.98 -6.74 27.74
N ARG A 192 -10.45 -6.30 28.90
CA ARG A 192 -9.22 -6.82 29.51
C ARG A 192 -7.99 -6.64 28.61
N TYR A 193 -7.90 -5.49 27.95
CA TYR A 193 -6.71 -5.12 27.19
C TYR A 193 -5.48 -5.08 28.10
N GLU A 194 -4.36 -5.54 27.55
CA GLU A 194 -3.07 -5.57 28.23
C GLU A 194 -2.28 -4.28 27.95
N GLU A 195 -1.19 -4.04 28.71
CA GLU A 195 -0.33 -2.87 28.52
C GLU A 195 0.08 -2.66 27.05
N LYS A 196 0.41 -3.75 26.36
CA LYS A 196 0.83 -3.74 24.96
C LYS A 196 -0.24 -3.16 24.04
N ASP A 197 -1.51 -3.44 24.28
CA ASP A 197 -2.62 -2.97 23.43
C ASP A 197 -2.76 -1.45 23.51
N PHE A 198 -2.65 -0.89 24.72
CA PHE A 198 -2.65 0.56 24.93
C PHE A 198 -1.44 1.23 24.29
N ILE A 199 -0.26 0.64 24.43
CA ILE A 199 0.99 1.14 23.84
C ILE A 199 0.90 1.12 22.30
N ASP A 200 0.51 -0.02 21.71
CA ASP A 200 0.44 -0.16 20.26
C ASP A 200 -0.64 0.77 19.66
N ALA A 201 -1.76 0.99 20.37
CA ALA A 201 -2.76 1.99 19.98
C ALA A 201 -2.25 3.42 20.10
N GLU A 202 -1.57 3.77 21.19
CA GLU A 202 -0.98 5.10 21.40
C GLU A 202 -0.01 5.45 20.28
N ILE A 203 0.88 4.53 19.90
CA ILE A 203 1.86 4.74 18.82
C ILE A 203 1.15 5.11 17.52
N ARG A 204 0.08 4.39 17.18
CA ARG A 204 -0.69 4.62 15.96
C ARG A 204 -1.37 5.98 15.99
N TYR A 205 -2.05 6.35 17.08
CA TYR A 205 -2.64 7.68 17.18
C TYR A 205 -1.60 8.79 17.25
N TYR A 206 -0.46 8.55 17.89
CA TYR A 206 0.67 9.48 17.92
C TYR A 206 1.26 9.69 16.52
N ARG A 207 1.29 8.67 15.65
CA ARG A 207 1.70 8.82 14.25
C ARG A 207 0.68 9.59 13.43
N ILE A 208 -0.62 9.40 13.70
CA ILE A 208 -1.71 10.14 13.01
C ILE A 208 -1.71 11.62 13.40
N LYS A 209 -1.38 11.95 14.65
CA LYS A 209 -1.45 13.30 15.25
C LYS A 209 -2.88 13.87 15.27
N GLY A 210 -3.01 15.09 15.76
CA GLY A 210 -4.27 15.82 15.77
C GLY A 210 -5.20 15.43 16.91
N ALA A 211 -6.45 15.88 16.82
CA ALA A 211 -7.44 15.73 17.87
C ALA A 211 -7.71 14.27 18.24
N ILE A 212 -7.53 13.32 17.31
CA ILE A 212 -7.70 11.90 17.64
C ILE A 212 -6.72 11.41 18.71
N TYR A 213 -5.49 11.95 18.73
CA TYR A 213 -4.51 11.56 19.73
C TYR A 213 -4.99 11.94 21.13
N ASP A 214 -5.47 13.17 21.29
CA ASP A 214 -6.02 13.65 22.57
C ASP A 214 -7.28 12.88 22.96
N LEU A 215 -8.14 12.54 21.99
CA LEU A 215 -9.32 11.71 22.24
C LEU A 215 -8.94 10.31 22.74
N PHE A 216 -7.90 9.69 22.19
CA PHE A 216 -7.37 8.42 22.68
C PHE A 216 -6.81 8.57 24.11
N MET A 217 -5.96 9.57 24.35
CA MET A 217 -5.36 9.79 25.67
C MET A 217 -6.40 10.06 26.77
N ASN A 218 -7.54 10.66 26.43
CA ASN A 218 -8.63 10.91 27.38
C ASN A 218 -9.57 9.71 27.56
N SER A 219 -9.79 8.92 26.50
CA SER A 219 -10.73 7.79 26.51
C SER A 219 -10.21 6.65 25.61
N PRO A 220 -9.25 5.85 26.12
CA PRO A 220 -8.52 4.88 25.31
C PRO A 220 -9.35 3.64 24.98
N TYR A 221 -10.24 3.20 25.87
CA TYR A 221 -10.94 1.90 25.78
C TYR A 221 -11.75 1.71 24.51
N GLN A 222 -12.37 2.78 24.00
CA GLN A 222 -13.16 2.74 22.76
C GLN A 222 -12.32 2.85 21.49
N ARG A 223 -10.99 2.98 21.63
CA ARG A 223 -10.05 3.34 20.57
C ARG A 223 -8.86 2.38 20.47
N ILE A 224 -8.80 1.34 21.31
CA ILE A 224 -7.71 0.34 21.27
C ILE A 224 -7.65 -0.38 19.93
N ASN A 225 -8.80 -0.78 19.39
CA ASN A 225 -8.85 -1.35 18.06
C ASN A 225 -8.60 -0.25 17.01
N THR A 226 -7.42 -0.32 16.40
CA THR A 226 -6.92 0.70 15.46
C THR A 226 -6.99 0.25 14.00
N CYS A 227 -7.62 -0.89 13.66
CA CYS A 227 -7.73 -1.37 12.28
C CYS A 227 -8.26 -0.30 11.31
N THR A 228 -9.34 0.38 11.69
CA THR A 228 -9.94 1.44 10.88
C THR A 228 -9.10 2.69 10.83
N ALA A 229 -8.44 3.06 11.92
CA ALA A 229 -7.55 4.22 11.96
C ALA A 229 -6.32 4.01 11.06
N ARG A 230 -5.76 2.78 11.04
CA ARG A 230 -4.66 2.39 10.14
C ARG A 230 -5.06 2.54 8.67
N LEU A 231 -6.20 1.97 8.28
CA LEU A 231 -6.69 2.09 6.90
C LEU A 231 -7.04 3.53 6.54
N SER A 232 -7.68 4.27 7.45
CA SER A 232 -8.02 5.69 7.22
C SER A 232 -6.78 6.52 6.91
N LYS A 233 -5.71 6.33 7.68
CA LYS A 233 -4.45 7.04 7.45
C LYS A 233 -3.79 6.61 6.15
N ALA A 234 -3.84 5.31 5.81
CA ALA A 234 -3.31 4.81 4.55
C ALA A 234 -4.03 5.39 3.33
N LEU A 235 -5.37 5.47 3.37
CA LEU A 235 -6.19 6.09 2.33
C LEU A 235 -5.83 7.56 2.17
N TYR A 236 -5.72 8.29 3.28
CA TYR A 236 -5.33 9.69 3.27
C TYR A 236 -3.94 9.91 2.65
N ASP A 237 -2.92 9.16 3.09
CA ASP A 237 -1.55 9.28 2.57
C ASP A 237 -1.44 8.88 1.10
N TYR A 238 -2.34 8.01 0.65
CA TYR A 238 -2.49 7.63 -0.74
C TYR A 238 -3.23 8.68 -1.60
N GLY A 239 -3.88 9.66 -0.97
CA GLY A 239 -4.58 10.77 -1.64
C GLY A 239 -6.11 10.67 -1.64
N ILE A 240 -6.68 9.68 -0.95
CA ILE A 240 -8.14 9.50 -0.82
C ILE A 240 -8.60 10.18 0.47
N SER A 241 -9.25 11.33 0.32
CA SER A 241 -9.77 12.10 1.46
C SER A 241 -11.06 11.50 2.01
N ILE A 242 -11.10 11.27 3.32
CA ILE A 242 -12.31 10.81 4.01
C ILE A 242 -13.23 12.01 4.25
N LYS A 243 -14.46 11.90 3.72
CA LYS A 243 -15.53 12.88 3.90
C LYS A 243 -16.77 12.18 4.45
N ARG A 244 -17.66 12.93 5.11
CA ARG A 244 -18.96 12.39 5.52
C ARG A 244 -19.82 12.23 4.27
N LEU A 245 -20.18 10.99 3.94
CA LEU A 245 -21.05 10.64 2.82
C LEU A 245 -22.49 10.43 3.31
N LYS A 246 -23.41 10.19 2.37
CA LYS A 246 -24.81 9.84 2.68
C LYS A 246 -24.84 8.57 3.53
N GLY A 247 -25.67 8.53 4.58
CA GLY A 247 -25.74 7.37 5.48
C GLY A 247 -24.65 7.34 6.57
N MET A 248 -23.78 8.35 6.62
CA MET A 248 -22.74 8.52 7.65
C MET A 248 -23.06 9.63 8.66
N GLU A 249 -24.35 9.94 8.89
CA GLU A 249 -24.79 11.05 9.74
C GLU A 249 -24.28 10.90 11.18
N SER A 250 -24.21 9.66 11.68
CA SER A 250 -23.69 9.31 13.01
C SER A 250 -22.23 8.83 13.00
N ALA A 251 -21.52 8.91 11.86
CA ALA A 251 -20.17 8.38 11.76
C ALA A 251 -19.19 9.16 12.65
N ASP A 252 -18.32 8.41 13.32
CA ASP A 252 -17.33 8.93 14.26
C ASP A 252 -16.07 9.35 13.50
N LEU A 253 -15.99 10.65 13.23
CA LEU A 253 -14.90 11.29 12.48
C LEU A 253 -14.04 12.09 13.46
N ALA A 254 -12.73 11.88 13.40
CA ALA A 254 -11.77 12.69 14.14
C ALA A 254 -10.80 13.38 13.19
N TYR A 255 -10.30 14.54 13.61
CA TYR A 255 -9.28 15.27 12.87
C TYR A 255 -7.89 14.65 13.09
N ALA A 256 -7.15 14.48 12.00
CA ALA A 256 -5.75 14.09 11.96
C ALA A 256 -4.84 15.31 11.72
N GLY A 257 -3.53 15.18 11.98
CA GLY A 257 -2.56 16.25 11.67
C GLY A 257 -2.55 17.45 12.64
N LYS A 258 -1.75 18.49 12.34
CA LYS A 258 -1.42 19.61 13.25
C LYS A 258 -2.09 20.97 12.91
N ASN A 259 -3.26 20.99 12.27
CA ASN A 259 -4.06 22.21 11.98
C ASN A 259 -3.77 22.99 10.67
N THR A 260 -3.90 22.38 9.49
CA THR A 260 -4.13 23.18 8.25
C THR A 260 -5.01 22.50 7.19
N ASN A 261 -5.20 21.18 7.23
CA ASN A 261 -6.04 20.45 6.29
C ASN A 261 -7.19 19.76 7.05
N ASP A 262 -8.36 19.65 6.40
CA ASP A 262 -9.55 18.93 6.90
C ASP A 262 -9.32 17.40 6.87
N ASP A 263 -8.19 16.93 7.37
CA ASP A 263 -7.82 15.51 7.39
C ASP A 263 -8.72 14.81 8.39
N ARG A 264 -9.57 13.90 7.89
CA ARG A 264 -10.49 13.13 8.72
C ARG A 264 -10.09 11.68 8.70
N ILE A 265 -10.27 11.03 9.84
CA ILE A 265 -10.13 9.59 9.96
C ILE A 265 -11.39 8.99 10.55
N LEU A 266 -11.69 7.76 10.13
CA LEU A 266 -12.71 6.92 10.74
C LEU A 266 -12.05 5.99 11.75
N ILE A 267 -12.77 5.71 12.83
CA ILE A 267 -12.28 4.82 13.89
C ILE A 267 -13.15 3.57 14.08
N LYS A 268 -14.26 3.45 13.33
CA LYS A 268 -15.17 2.30 13.39
C LYS A 268 -15.24 1.57 12.06
N VAL A 269 -15.10 0.25 12.11
CA VAL A 269 -15.16 -0.62 10.91
C VAL A 269 -16.45 -0.41 10.12
N LYS A 270 -17.60 -0.34 10.81
CA LYS A 270 -18.90 -0.10 10.17
C LYS A 270 -18.93 1.20 9.36
N ASP A 271 -18.37 2.28 9.92
CA ASP A 271 -18.34 3.58 9.24
C ASP A 271 -17.41 3.53 8.03
N MET A 272 -16.29 2.82 8.12
CA MET A 272 -15.37 2.63 7.01
C MET A 272 -15.98 1.76 5.90
N VAL A 273 -16.65 0.66 6.23
CA VAL A 273 -17.39 -0.14 5.25
C VAL A 273 -18.44 0.71 4.54
N THR A 274 -19.14 1.58 5.28
CA THR A 274 -20.10 2.54 4.69
C THR A 274 -19.39 3.53 3.75
N PHE A 275 -18.26 4.09 4.17
CA PHE A 275 -17.45 4.99 3.34
C PHE A 275 -16.97 4.31 2.05
N LEU A 276 -16.45 3.09 2.12
CA LEU A 276 -15.97 2.34 0.96
C LEU A 276 -17.10 1.97 -0.02
N LYS A 277 -18.32 1.72 0.47
CA LYS A 277 -19.49 1.47 -0.38
C LYS A 277 -19.95 2.70 -1.16
N GLU A 278 -19.87 3.88 -0.54
CA GLU A 278 -20.46 5.12 -1.07
C GLU A 278 -19.44 6.01 -1.78
N SER A 279 -18.14 5.76 -1.61
CA SER A 279 -17.07 6.56 -2.18
C SER A 279 -16.83 6.22 -3.65
N GLU A 280 -16.80 7.23 -4.51
CA GLU A 280 -16.56 7.14 -5.96
C GLU A 280 -15.20 6.50 -6.33
N HIS A 281 -14.27 6.44 -5.38
CA HIS A 281 -12.96 5.80 -5.58
C HIS A 281 -13.03 4.27 -5.57
N PHE A 282 -14.12 3.70 -5.06
CA PHE A 282 -14.29 2.25 -4.95
C PHE A 282 -15.48 1.83 -5.80
N GLY A 283 -15.39 0.66 -6.43
CA GLY A 283 -16.49 0.14 -7.23
C GLY A 283 -17.63 -0.38 -6.36
N GLU A 284 -18.80 -0.53 -6.99
CA GLU A 284 -19.98 -1.10 -6.34
C GLU A 284 -19.73 -2.55 -5.93
N LEU A 285 -20.29 -2.94 -4.78
CA LEU A 285 -20.24 -4.32 -4.30
C LEU A 285 -21.42 -5.11 -4.82
N GLU A 286 -21.15 -6.31 -5.30
CA GLU A 286 -22.17 -7.30 -5.66
C GLU A 286 -22.15 -8.49 -4.71
N THR A 287 -23.23 -9.28 -4.65
CA THR A 287 -23.19 -10.56 -3.95
C THR A 287 -22.16 -11.47 -4.62
N TYR A 288 -21.32 -12.13 -3.82
CA TYR A 288 -20.30 -13.05 -4.32
C TYR A 288 -20.90 -14.15 -5.20
N SER A 289 -20.21 -14.43 -6.30
CA SER A 289 -20.40 -15.56 -7.20
C SER A 289 -19.05 -16.03 -7.69
N ALA A 290 -18.94 -17.28 -8.16
CA ALA A 290 -17.70 -17.76 -8.75
C ALA A 290 -17.26 -16.99 -10.01
N THR A 291 -18.16 -16.16 -10.57
CA THR A 291 -17.99 -15.45 -11.84
C THR A 291 -17.72 -13.96 -11.69
N ASN A 292 -18.01 -13.33 -10.54
CA ASN A 292 -17.65 -11.93 -10.30
C ASN A 292 -16.31 -11.83 -9.58
N GLY A 293 -15.41 -11.02 -10.15
CA GLY A 293 -14.00 -11.01 -9.77
C GLY A 293 -13.57 -9.86 -8.88
N ALA A 294 -14.14 -8.67 -9.08
CA ALA A 294 -13.58 -7.44 -8.54
C ALA A 294 -14.07 -7.09 -7.14
N ASN A 295 -15.32 -6.63 -7.03
CA ASN A 295 -15.85 -6.08 -5.78
C ASN A 295 -17.07 -6.88 -5.35
N PHE A 296 -17.01 -7.51 -4.18
CA PHE A 296 -18.09 -8.39 -3.74
C PHE A 296 -18.25 -8.46 -2.22
N TYR A 297 -19.40 -8.96 -1.79
CA TYR A 297 -19.64 -9.36 -0.42
C TYR A 297 -20.24 -10.76 -0.33
N HIS A 298 -19.94 -11.48 0.74
CA HIS A 298 -20.52 -12.79 1.03
C HIS A 298 -21.03 -12.84 2.46
N THR A 299 -22.30 -13.19 2.64
CA THR A 299 -22.94 -13.35 3.94
C THR A 299 -23.06 -14.84 4.25
N PHE A 300 -22.35 -15.30 5.27
CA PHE A 300 -22.26 -16.70 5.66
C PHE A 300 -23.50 -17.20 6.42
N TYR A 301 -24.18 -16.29 7.12
CA TYR A 301 -25.42 -16.55 7.82
C TYR A 301 -26.23 -15.25 8.01
N ASP A 302 -27.56 -15.38 8.04
CA ASP A 302 -28.50 -14.27 8.22
C ASP A 302 -29.37 -14.44 9.49
N GLU A 303 -29.35 -15.62 10.11
CA GLU A 303 -30.00 -15.84 11.39
C GLU A 303 -29.34 -15.05 12.53
N SER A 304 -30.15 -14.70 13.54
CA SER A 304 -29.65 -14.03 14.75
C SER A 304 -28.59 -14.86 15.45
N TYR A 305 -27.43 -14.26 15.78
CA TYR A 305 -26.33 -14.90 16.50
C TYR A 305 -26.78 -15.62 17.79
N ASP A 306 -27.70 -15.04 18.55
CA ASP A 306 -28.25 -15.64 19.79
C ASP A 306 -28.97 -16.99 19.57
N LYS A 307 -29.33 -17.35 18.34
CA LYS A 307 -29.85 -18.68 17.99
C LYS A 307 -28.73 -19.71 17.78
N LEU A 308 -27.52 -19.25 17.46
CA LEU A 308 -26.34 -20.07 17.21
C LEU A 308 -25.50 -20.23 18.47
N VAL A 309 -25.32 -19.14 19.22
CA VAL A 309 -24.47 -19.08 20.41
C VAL A 309 -25.14 -18.22 21.49
N LEU A 310 -25.09 -18.67 22.74
CA LEU A 310 -25.48 -17.88 23.90
C LEU A 310 -24.43 -17.98 25.00
N ASN A 311 -23.96 -16.85 25.52
CA ASN A 311 -22.91 -16.82 26.56
C ASN A 311 -21.67 -17.66 26.19
N LYS A 312 -21.22 -17.56 24.93
CA LYS A 312 -20.10 -18.33 24.35
C LYS A 312 -20.33 -19.85 24.29
N LYS A 313 -21.55 -20.32 24.55
CA LYS A 313 -21.96 -21.72 24.38
C LYS A 313 -22.67 -21.88 23.05
N ILE A 314 -22.19 -22.80 22.22
CA ILE A 314 -22.82 -23.15 20.96
C ILE A 314 -24.15 -23.88 21.24
N LEU A 315 -25.23 -23.38 20.63
CA LEU A 315 -26.58 -23.94 20.75
C LEU A 315 -26.91 -24.89 19.58
N ASN A 316 -26.36 -24.62 18.40
CA ASN A 316 -26.55 -25.42 17.20
C ASN A 316 -25.20 -25.75 16.55
N GLN A 317 -24.59 -26.85 17.00
CA GLN A 317 -23.24 -27.24 16.56
C GLN A 317 -23.17 -27.48 15.06
N THR A 318 -24.12 -28.23 14.49
CA THR A 318 -24.15 -28.53 13.05
C THR A 318 -24.16 -27.26 12.21
N ARG A 319 -24.99 -26.27 12.57
CA ARG A 319 -25.06 -25.01 11.83
C ARG A 319 -23.80 -24.17 11.99
N VAL A 320 -23.22 -24.13 13.19
CA VAL A 320 -21.93 -23.43 13.42
C VAL A 320 -20.81 -24.08 12.63
N ASP A 321 -20.76 -25.42 12.56
CA ASP A 321 -19.75 -26.14 11.77
C ASP A 321 -19.88 -25.84 10.28
N GLU A 322 -21.10 -25.78 9.74
CA GLU A 322 -21.35 -25.37 8.35
C GLU A 322 -20.83 -23.95 8.07
N ILE A 323 -21.14 -22.99 8.94
CA ILE A 323 -20.71 -21.59 8.80
C ILE A 323 -19.18 -21.49 8.86
N ARG A 324 -18.55 -22.19 9.81
CA ARG A 324 -17.09 -22.19 9.96
C ARG A 324 -16.38 -22.84 8.78
N GLN A 325 -16.92 -23.94 8.26
CA GLN A 325 -16.42 -24.56 7.03
C GLN A 325 -16.56 -23.63 5.83
N ASP A 326 -17.64 -22.85 5.74
CA ASP A 326 -17.80 -21.87 4.66
C ASP A 326 -16.81 -20.71 4.83
N ASN A 327 -16.61 -20.18 6.05
CA ASN A 327 -15.56 -19.19 6.36
C ASN A 327 -14.18 -19.69 5.89
N GLU A 328 -13.81 -20.93 6.25
CA GLU A 328 -12.53 -21.53 5.89
C GLU A 328 -12.38 -21.72 4.36
N LYS A 329 -13.42 -22.25 3.69
CA LYS A 329 -13.41 -22.39 2.23
C LYS A 329 -13.24 -21.05 1.52
N PHE A 330 -13.85 -20.00 2.06
CA PHE A 330 -13.80 -18.68 1.46
C PHE A 330 -12.38 -18.09 1.43
N HIS A 331 -11.50 -18.50 2.34
CA HIS A 331 -10.08 -18.18 2.27
C HIS A 331 -9.47 -18.61 0.92
N THR A 332 -9.82 -19.80 0.42
CA THR A 332 -9.36 -20.30 -0.87
C THR A 332 -10.00 -19.56 -2.05
N ASN A 333 -11.25 -19.10 -1.90
CA ASN A 333 -11.94 -18.31 -2.93
C ASN A 333 -11.30 -16.91 -3.15
N LEU A 334 -10.49 -16.46 -2.20
CA LEU A 334 -9.72 -15.23 -2.28
C LEU A 334 -8.34 -15.42 -2.92
N ASN A 335 -8.00 -16.63 -3.38
CA ASN A 335 -6.68 -16.92 -3.92
C ASN A 335 -6.35 -16.04 -5.13
N GLY A 336 -5.14 -15.48 -5.14
CA GLY A 336 -4.63 -14.62 -6.21
C GLY A 336 -5.26 -13.22 -6.24
N LYS A 337 -6.16 -12.88 -5.31
CA LYS A 337 -6.74 -11.54 -5.19
C LYS A 337 -5.85 -10.62 -4.36
N LYS A 338 -5.98 -9.32 -4.62
CA LYS A 338 -5.37 -8.25 -3.81
C LYS A 338 -6.36 -7.12 -3.61
N GLY A 339 -6.45 -6.58 -2.40
CA GLY A 339 -7.47 -5.57 -2.13
C GLY A 339 -7.69 -5.24 -0.66
N ILE A 340 -8.73 -4.45 -0.42
CA ILE A 340 -9.21 -4.17 0.93
C ILE A 340 -10.21 -5.26 1.32
N ILE A 341 -10.01 -5.86 2.48
CA ILE A 341 -10.90 -6.87 3.06
C ILE A 341 -11.48 -6.35 4.38
N ALA A 342 -12.80 -6.39 4.51
CA ALA A 342 -13.51 -6.08 5.74
C ALA A 342 -14.38 -7.26 6.18
N LEU A 343 -14.35 -7.58 7.46
CA LEU A 343 -15.09 -8.66 8.07
C LEU A 343 -16.06 -8.07 9.09
N GLU A 344 -17.34 -8.39 8.97
CA GLU A 344 -18.34 -8.22 10.02
C GLU A 344 -18.33 -9.49 10.88
N ILE A 345 -18.00 -9.34 12.16
CA ILE A 345 -17.86 -10.47 13.09
C ILE A 345 -18.78 -10.21 14.28
N GLU A 346 -19.79 -11.07 14.43
CA GLU A 346 -20.61 -11.10 15.64
C GLU A 346 -19.87 -11.92 16.70
N ALA A 347 -20.04 -11.58 17.99
CA ALA A 347 -19.29 -12.04 19.18
C ALA A 347 -18.09 -11.20 19.63
N TRP A 348 -17.68 -10.20 18.85
CA TRP A 348 -16.72 -9.20 19.33
C TRP A 348 -17.47 -8.19 20.19
N GLY A 349 -17.08 -8.09 21.47
CA GLY A 349 -17.70 -7.14 22.39
C GLY A 349 -17.23 -5.70 22.15
N ASP A 350 -16.04 -5.54 21.57
CA ASP A 350 -15.30 -4.29 21.45
C ASP A 350 -15.26 -3.72 20.04
N ALA A 351 -15.65 -4.50 19.03
CA ALA A 351 -15.65 -4.08 17.65
C ALA A 351 -16.73 -4.78 16.85
N PHE A 352 -17.18 -4.12 15.78
CA PHE A 352 -18.12 -4.69 14.81
C PHE A 352 -17.47 -5.75 13.91
N GLY A 353 -16.14 -5.79 13.89
CA GLY A 353 -15.36 -6.72 13.09
C GLY A 353 -13.96 -6.16 12.79
N HIS A 354 -13.35 -6.59 11.68
CA HIS A 354 -11.98 -6.26 11.31
C HIS A 354 -11.90 -5.66 9.91
N ILE A 355 -10.88 -4.85 9.64
CA ILE A 355 -10.60 -4.37 8.28
C ILE A 355 -9.10 -4.23 8.07
N THR A 356 -8.62 -4.72 6.93
CA THR A 356 -7.19 -4.76 6.60
C THR A 356 -7.02 -4.91 5.08
N LEU A 357 -5.79 -5.19 4.65
CA LEU A 357 -5.47 -5.52 3.26
C LEU A 357 -5.33 -7.03 3.10
N TRP A 358 -5.66 -7.52 1.91
CA TRP A 358 -5.50 -8.91 1.50
C TRP A 358 -4.50 -8.97 0.34
N GLU A 359 -3.52 -9.86 0.44
CA GLU A 359 -2.54 -10.13 -0.60
C GLU A 359 -1.93 -11.51 -0.38
N ASN A 360 -1.47 -12.18 -1.44
CA ASN A 360 -0.71 -13.42 -1.34
C ASN A 360 -1.45 -14.52 -0.55
N ASN A 361 -2.77 -14.52 -0.68
CA ASN A 361 -3.69 -15.43 0.01
C ASN A 361 -3.69 -15.27 1.54
N ASP A 362 -3.37 -14.08 2.06
CA ASP A 362 -3.37 -13.83 3.50
C ASP A 362 -3.73 -12.37 3.84
N PHE A 363 -4.03 -12.15 5.11
CA PHE A 363 -4.21 -10.82 5.69
C PHE A 363 -2.84 -10.16 5.88
N VAL A 364 -2.68 -8.97 5.31
CA VAL A 364 -1.42 -8.21 5.37
C VAL A 364 -1.03 -7.78 6.79
N ASP A 365 -1.98 -7.76 7.72
CA ASP A 365 -1.71 -7.47 9.14
C ASP A 365 -1.60 -8.73 10.02
N GLU A 366 -1.34 -9.89 9.41
CA GLU A 366 -1.03 -11.16 10.07
C GLU A 366 -2.18 -11.66 10.98
N SER A 367 -3.40 -11.22 10.69
CA SER A 367 -4.59 -11.63 11.42
C SER A 367 -5.18 -12.92 10.85
N GLU A 368 -5.82 -13.75 11.67
CA GLU A 368 -6.45 -15.01 11.22
C GLU A 368 -7.92 -15.07 11.69
N PHE A 369 -8.87 -14.77 10.79
CA PHE A 369 -10.31 -14.75 11.11
C PHE A 369 -11.16 -15.71 10.26
N LEU A 370 -10.55 -16.42 9.30
CA LEU A 370 -11.20 -17.35 8.39
C LEU A 370 -10.54 -18.75 8.46
N PRO A 371 -10.70 -19.50 9.57
CA PRO A 371 -11.57 -19.25 10.72
C PRO A 371 -10.83 -18.77 11.99
N ASP A 372 -11.54 -18.04 12.86
CA ASP A 372 -11.04 -17.68 14.20
C ASP A 372 -10.87 -18.94 15.08
N LYS A 373 -9.83 -18.94 15.93
CA LYS A 373 -9.49 -20.03 16.87
C LYS A 373 -10.57 -20.28 17.92
N ARG A 374 -11.39 -19.27 18.25
CA ARG A 374 -12.52 -19.40 19.17
C ARG A 374 -13.71 -19.94 18.39
N GLU A 375 -14.20 -21.12 18.72
CA GLU A 375 -15.29 -21.78 17.98
C GLU A 375 -16.58 -20.94 17.90
N TYR A 376 -16.86 -20.15 18.93
CA TYR A 376 -18.03 -19.28 18.97
C TYR A 376 -17.86 -17.98 18.16
N VAL A 377 -16.67 -17.69 17.62
CA VAL A 377 -16.40 -16.50 16.81
C VAL A 377 -16.30 -16.93 15.35
N PHE A 378 -17.10 -16.31 14.50
CA PHE A 378 -17.13 -16.59 13.07
C PHE A 378 -17.64 -15.36 12.30
N VAL A 379 -17.18 -15.21 11.07
CA VAL A 379 -17.49 -14.07 10.20
C VAL A 379 -18.93 -14.20 9.71
N LYS A 380 -19.70 -13.12 9.85
CA LYS A 380 -21.06 -13.00 9.33
C LYS A 380 -21.07 -12.55 7.89
N THR A 381 -20.40 -11.45 7.60
CA THR A 381 -20.30 -10.92 6.25
C THR A 381 -18.86 -10.52 5.97
N LEU A 382 -18.35 -10.93 4.81
CA LEU A 382 -17.09 -10.48 4.26
C LEU A 382 -17.37 -9.50 3.13
N TYR A 383 -16.62 -8.41 3.09
CA TYR A 383 -16.62 -7.42 2.02
C TYR A 383 -15.22 -7.34 1.42
N PHE A 384 -15.12 -7.33 0.09
CA PHE A 384 -13.87 -7.28 -0.64
C PHE A 384 -13.94 -6.22 -1.74
N TRP A 385 -12.94 -5.34 -1.76
CA TRP A 385 -12.72 -4.39 -2.85
C TRP A 385 -11.38 -4.71 -3.50
N GLU A 386 -11.41 -5.23 -4.72
CA GLU A 386 -10.20 -5.49 -5.49
C GLU A 386 -9.48 -4.18 -5.78
N PHE A 387 -8.18 -4.17 -5.52
CA PHE A 387 -7.32 -3.07 -5.94
C PHE A 387 -6.89 -3.34 -7.37
N SER A 388 -7.73 -2.89 -8.31
CA SER A 388 -7.61 -3.22 -9.73
C SER A 388 -6.68 -2.29 -10.47
#